data_AF-A0A9P1FHH4-F1
#
_entry.id   AF-A0A9P1FHH4-F1
#
_cell.length_a   1.000
_cell.length_b   1.000
_cell.length_c   1.000
_cell.angle_alpha   90.00
_cell.angle_beta   90.00
_cell.angle_gamma   90.00
#
_symmetry.space_group_name_H-M   'P 1'
#
loop_
_entity.id
_entity.type
_entity.pdbx_description
1 polymer ?
#
loop_
_entity_poly.entity_id
_entity_poly.type
_entity_poly.pdbx_seq_one_letter_code
_entity_poly.pdbx_strand_id
1 'polypeptide(L)'
;MTPDEVKTAKDLLWTDIETHHGISRADCETWKTWRLSRTGLDTAVVQDPGAWYVRACPGVKRPFEEVWETPELIVSMDAVILWRPWWIKSSWMPITEGLHLDQNPFHKPGLETVQGMVPLLPVSMASGGLKVIPRSHTEAAKAELKEEFPHLASCGDWCPLMSDHESAILLLAEPGDLILWDSRTIHGGHVGSGFSRCPGPEESPELARMSVTVCMVPRSKATPEVLEARRQGFLMGKIFNHSPHEAGTSSGTLRSMSARRHRLEDLTMAQQSLL
;
A
#
# COMPACT_ATOMS: atom_id res chain seq x y z
N MET A 1 1.08 14.52 5.42
CA MET A 1 1.87 15.29 4.43
C MET A 1 1.24 16.66 4.26
N THR A 2 2.01 17.68 3.94
CA THR A 2 1.47 19.01 3.58
C THR A 2 0.82 18.98 2.19
N PRO A 3 -0.06 19.94 1.86
CA PRO A 3 -0.65 20.01 0.52
C PRO A 3 0.38 20.08 -0.62
N ASP A 4 1.50 20.79 -0.42
CA ASP A 4 2.58 20.88 -1.41
C ASP A 4 3.35 19.56 -1.56
N GLU A 5 3.58 18.83 -0.46
CA GLU A 5 4.15 17.49 -0.52
C GLU A 5 3.22 16.53 -1.26
N VAL A 6 1.91 16.59 -1.02
CA VAL A 6 0.92 15.77 -1.72
C VAL A 6 0.92 16.07 -3.22
N LYS A 7 0.92 17.35 -3.60
CA LYS A 7 0.99 17.76 -5.00
C LYS A 7 2.25 17.21 -5.66
N THR A 8 3.41 17.38 -5.03
CA THR A 8 4.70 16.89 -5.52
C THR A 8 4.68 15.36 -5.68
N ALA A 9 4.16 14.63 -4.68
CA ALA A 9 4.03 13.18 -4.73
C ALA A 9 3.13 12.70 -5.87
N LYS A 10 1.97 13.35 -6.07
CA LYS A 10 1.06 13.05 -7.18
C LYS A 10 1.73 13.30 -8.52
N ASP A 11 2.46 14.40 -8.65
CA ASP A 11 3.12 14.76 -9.90
C ASP A 11 4.21 13.75 -10.27
N LEU A 12 5.05 13.37 -9.30
CA LEU A 12 6.08 12.33 -9.46
C LEU A 12 5.47 10.96 -9.80
N LEU A 13 4.47 10.50 -9.04
CA LEU A 13 3.84 9.21 -9.30
C LEU A 13 3.18 9.15 -10.67
N TRP A 14 2.50 10.21 -11.09
CA TRP A 14 1.99 10.25 -12.44
C TRP A 14 3.09 10.23 -13.49
N THR A 15 4.21 10.94 -13.28
CA THR A 15 5.36 10.86 -14.20
C THR A 15 5.89 9.43 -14.30
N ASP A 16 5.97 8.71 -13.19
CA ASP A 16 6.38 7.31 -13.15
C ASP A 16 5.38 6.41 -13.88
N ILE A 17 4.09 6.60 -13.63
CA ILE A 17 2.99 5.87 -14.29
C ILE A 17 2.99 6.11 -15.81
N GLU A 18 3.08 7.36 -16.25
CA GLU A 18 3.10 7.74 -17.67
C GLU A 18 4.32 7.15 -18.37
N THR A 19 5.49 7.22 -17.73
CA THR A 19 6.74 6.65 -18.25
C THR A 19 6.68 5.14 -18.35
N HIS A 20 6.17 4.46 -17.32
CA HIS A 20 6.16 2.99 -17.28
C HIS A 20 5.08 2.40 -18.20
N HIS A 21 3.88 2.98 -18.19
CA HIS A 21 2.72 2.39 -18.85
C HIS A 21 2.40 3.00 -20.21
N GLY A 22 3.07 4.10 -20.61
CA GLY A 22 2.84 4.76 -21.89
C GLY A 22 1.46 5.39 -22.00
N ILE A 23 0.94 5.92 -20.89
CA ILE A 23 -0.36 6.61 -20.81
C ILE A 23 -0.16 8.09 -20.48
N SER A 24 -1.25 8.86 -20.50
CA SER A 24 -1.26 10.28 -20.16
C SER A 24 -2.30 10.58 -19.10
N ARG A 25 -1.93 11.31 -18.04
CA ARG A 25 -2.89 11.81 -17.03
C ARG A 25 -3.86 12.84 -17.61
N ALA A 26 -3.47 13.50 -18.71
CA ALA A 26 -4.28 14.50 -19.39
C ALA A 26 -5.29 13.92 -20.40
N ASP A 27 -5.21 12.62 -20.70
CA ASP A 27 -6.08 11.94 -21.67
C ASP A 27 -6.50 10.55 -21.16
N CYS A 28 -7.71 10.42 -20.61
CA CYS A 28 -8.22 9.14 -20.11
C CYS A 28 -8.54 8.11 -21.20
N GLU A 29 -8.56 8.50 -22.48
CA GLU A 29 -8.70 7.53 -23.56
C GLU A 29 -7.49 6.59 -23.58
N THR A 30 -6.30 7.12 -23.26
CA THR A 30 -5.08 6.31 -23.08
C THR A 30 -5.21 5.29 -21.94
N TRP A 31 -6.09 5.52 -20.95
CA TRP A 31 -6.26 4.59 -19.82
C TRP A 31 -7.03 3.32 -20.21
N LYS A 32 -7.66 3.28 -21.39
CA LYS A 32 -8.34 2.09 -21.93
C LYS A 32 -7.34 0.98 -22.29
N THR A 33 -6.12 1.34 -22.68
CA THR A 33 -5.03 0.39 -22.99
C THR A 33 -4.13 0.12 -21.79
N TRP A 34 -4.28 0.88 -20.69
CA TRP A 34 -3.53 0.67 -19.46
C TRP A 34 -3.82 -0.70 -18.84
N ARG A 35 -2.79 -1.55 -18.80
CA ARG A 35 -2.79 -2.88 -18.18
C ARG A 35 -2.58 -2.81 -16.67
N LEU A 36 -3.49 -2.13 -15.98
CA LEU A 36 -3.53 -2.08 -14.52
C LEU A 36 -4.30 -3.30 -13.97
N SER A 37 -3.76 -3.95 -12.93
CA SER A 37 -4.43 -5.04 -12.22
C SER A 37 -5.81 -4.61 -11.72
N ARG A 38 -6.79 -5.52 -11.72
CA ARG A 38 -8.10 -5.25 -11.11
C ARG A 38 -8.03 -5.04 -9.60
N THR A 39 -7.00 -5.55 -8.94
CA THR A 39 -6.73 -5.23 -7.53
C THR A 39 -6.29 -3.79 -7.32
N GLY A 40 -5.82 -3.13 -8.39
CA GLY A 40 -5.22 -1.81 -8.34
C GLY A 40 -3.76 -1.80 -7.86
N LEU A 41 -3.21 -2.95 -7.46
CA LEU A 41 -1.81 -3.06 -7.08
C LEU A 41 -0.92 -2.86 -8.31
N ASP A 42 -0.18 -1.77 -8.32
CA ASP A 42 0.87 -1.47 -9.28
C ASP A 42 2.22 -1.67 -8.61
N THR A 43 2.89 -2.77 -8.99
CA THR A 43 4.20 -3.15 -8.48
C THR A 43 5.34 -2.60 -9.34
N ALA A 44 5.03 -1.95 -10.45
CA ALA A 44 6.00 -1.59 -11.46
C ALA A 44 6.71 -0.27 -11.15
N VAL A 45 5.98 0.65 -10.50
CA VAL A 45 6.46 1.99 -10.13
C VAL A 45 6.91 2.12 -8.67
N VAL A 46 6.98 0.99 -7.94
CA VAL A 46 7.24 0.94 -6.49
C VAL A 46 8.64 1.40 -6.11
N GLN A 47 9.60 1.29 -7.03
CA GLN A 47 10.98 1.73 -6.83
C GLN A 47 11.30 3.04 -7.57
N ASP A 48 10.30 3.66 -8.20
CA ASP A 48 10.45 4.93 -8.89
C ASP A 48 10.34 6.14 -7.93
N PRO A 49 10.77 7.34 -8.36
CA PRO A 49 10.87 8.53 -7.50
C PRO A 49 9.61 8.88 -6.70
N GLY A 50 8.40 8.71 -7.26
CA GLY A 50 7.15 9.06 -6.61
C GLY A 50 6.89 8.26 -5.34
N ALA A 51 7.08 6.94 -5.39
CA ALA A 51 6.91 6.09 -4.20
C ALA A 51 7.98 6.40 -3.14
N TRP A 52 9.24 6.60 -3.55
CA TRP A 52 10.33 6.95 -2.64
C TRP A 52 10.19 8.34 -2.02
N TYR A 53 9.59 9.30 -2.73
CA TYR A 53 9.28 10.61 -2.19
C TYR A 53 8.31 10.49 -1.01
N VAL A 54 7.19 9.76 -1.19
CA VAL A 54 6.20 9.56 -0.13
C VAL A 54 6.80 8.86 1.09
N ARG A 55 7.57 7.78 0.88
CA ARG A 55 8.23 7.04 1.98
C ARG A 55 9.15 7.91 2.82
N ALA A 56 9.85 8.87 2.20
CA ALA A 56 10.81 9.72 2.89
C ALA A 56 10.21 11.02 3.44
N CYS A 57 8.93 11.30 3.21
CA CYS A 57 8.29 12.50 3.75
C CYS A 57 8.36 12.50 5.30
N PRO A 58 8.80 13.60 5.94
CA PRO A 58 8.90 13.66 7.40
C PRO A 58 7.56 13.44 8.12
N GLY A 59 6.45 13.88 7.52
CA GLY A 59 5.11 13.63 8.03
C GLY A 59 4.66 12.16 7.97
N VAL A 60 5.35 11.33 7.19
CA VAL A 60 5.12 9.87 7.10
C VAL A 60 6.07 9.12 8.03
N LYS A 61 7.35 9.48 8.05
CA LYS A 61 8.37 8.81 8.88
C LYS A 61 8.14 9.02 10.38
N ARG A 62 7.86 10.24 10.83
CA ARG A 62 7.77 10.58 12.27
C ARG A 62 6.78 9.72 13.07
N PRO A 63 5.55 9.47 12.61
CA PRO A 63 4.65 8.55 13.31
C PRO A 63 5.21 7.14 13.51
N PHE A 64 6.00 6.62 12.57
CA PHE A 64 6.67 5.33 12.76
C PHE A 64 7.83 5.41 13.76
N GLU A 65 8.55 6.53 13.82
CA GLU A 65 9.59 6.73 14.84
C GLU A 65 8.99 6.75 16.24
N GLU A 66 7.79 7.33 16.39
CA GLU A 66 7.03 7.34 17.64
C GLU A 66 6.54 5.93 18.02
N VAL A 67 5.97 5.19 17.06
CA VAL A 67 5.51 3.81 17.27
C VAL A 67 6.64 2.89 17.72
N TRP A 68 7.85 3.06 17.17
CA TRP A 68 8.98 2.17 17.39
C TRP A 68 10.05 2.71 18.33
N GLU A 69 9.86 3.93 18.85
CA GLU A 69 10.78 4.63 19.75
C GLU A 69 12.22 4.74 19.18
N THR A 70 12.37 4.85 17.86
CA THR A 70 13.68 4.99 17.21
C THR A 70 13.59 5.71 15.86
N PRO A 71 14.56 6.58 15.54
CA PRO A 71 14.66 7.19 14.21
C PRO A 71 15.29 6.25 13.16
N GLU A 72 15.92 5.15 13.59
CA GLU A 72 16.63 4.23 12.70
C GLU A 72 15.65 3.21 12.09
N LEU A 73 14.99 3.61 11.00
CA LEU A 73 13.94 2.83 10.36
C LEU A 73 14.34 2.34 8.96
N ILE A 74 13.75 1.22 8.57
CA ILE A 74 13.71 0.71 7.18
C ILE A 74 12.26 0.59 6.72
N VAL A 75 12.00 0.73 5.41
CA VAL A 75 10.64 0.88 4.86
C VAL A 75 10.19 -0.28 3.96
N SER A 76 8.90 -0.58 3.88
CA SER A 76 8.36 -1.54 2.92
C SER A 76 8.57 -1.07 1.48
N MET A 77 8.73 -2.04 0.58
CA MET A 77 8.92 -1.80 -0.86
C MET A 77 7.92 -2.63 -1.66
N ASP A 78 6.64 -2.49 -1.34
CA ASP A 78 5.58 -3.40 -1.75
C ASP A 78 4.75 -2.91 -2.94
N ALA A 79 3.91 -1.88 -2.78
CA ALA A 79 2.92 -1.53 -3.79
C ALA A 79 2.56 -0.04 -3.83
N VAL A 80 2.11 0.39 -5.01
CA VAL A 80 1.27 1.58 -5.16
C VAL A 80 -0.14 1.08 -5.51
N ILE A 81 -1.16 1.65 -4.90
CA ILE A 81 -2.57 1.29 -5.15
C ILE A 81 -3.21 2.35 -6.03
N LEU A 82 -3.62 1.94 -7.22
CA LEU A 82 -4.24 2.78 -8.23
C LEU A 82 -5.61 2.21 -8.63
N TRP A 83 -6.67 3.01 -8.56
CA TRP A 83 -7.96 2.63 -9.15
C TRP A 83 -8.36 3.64 -10.20
N ARG A 84 -8.77 3.13 -11.37
CA ARG A 84 -9.44 3.93 -12.39
C ARG A 84 -10.86 4.26 -11.91
N PRO A 85 -11.42 5.41 -12.31
CA PRO A 85 -12.78 5.83 -11.94
C PRO A 85 -13.83 4.94 -12.60
N TRP A 86 -14.23 3.86 -11.94
CA TRP A 86 -15.14 2.85 -12.48
C TRP A 86 -16.56 3.38 -12.73
N TRP A 87 -16.93 4.49 -12.10
CA TRP A 87 -18.18 5.20 -12.40
C TRP A 87 -18.19 5.84 -13.79
N ILE A 88 -17.01 6.08 -14.41
CA ILE A 88 -16.90 6.51 -15.82
C ILE A 88 -17.03 5.30 -16.75
N LYS A 89 -16.40 4.18 -16.39
CA LYS A 89 -16.44 2.94 -17.17
C LYS A 89 -16.51 1.72 -16.25
N SER A 90 -17.64 1.02 -16.27
CA SER A 90 -17.91 -0.12 -15.38
C SER A 90 -16.88 -1.26 -15.49
N SER A 91 -16.26 -1.44 -16.66
CA SER A 91 -15.18 -2.43 -16.85
C SER A 91 -13.93 -2.12 -16.01
N TRP A 92 -13.80 -0.92 -15.45
CA TRP A 92 -12.73 -0.53 -14.54
C TRP A 92 -13.04 -0.85 -13.08
N MET A 93 -14.17 -1.48 -12.78
CA MET A 93 -14.55 -1.88 -11.42
C MET A 93 -13.43 -2.71 -10.76
N PRO A 94 -12.83 -2.20 -9.67
CA PRO A 94 -11.78 -2.91 -8.97
C PRO A 94 -12.32 -4.15 -8.24
N ILE A 95 -11.42 -5.08 -7.93
CA ILE A 95 -11.67 -6.22 -7.06
C ILE A 95 -10.79 -6.02 -5.83
N THR A 96 -11.35 -6.18 -4.64
CA THR A 96 -10.58 -6.16 -3.41
C THR A 96 -10.26 -7.59 -2.97
N GLU A 97 -9.20 -7.70 -2.18
CA GLU A 97 -8.71 -8.94 -1.59
C GLU A 97 -9.64 -9.50 -0.49
N GLY A 98 -10.67 -8.74 -0.10
CA GLY A 98 -11.59 -9.10 0.99
C GLY A 98 -10.97 -8.90 2.37
N LEU A 99 -11.73 -9.20 3.42
CA LEU A 99 -11.22 -9.14 4.79
C LEU A 99 -10.22 -10.27 5.03
N HIS A 100 -9.07 -9.91 5.57
CA HIS A 100 -7.95 -10.82 5.80
C HIS A 100 -7.07 -10.33 6.97
N LEU A 101 -6.08 -11.15 7.30
CA LEU A 101 -4.92 -10.75 8.08
C LEU A 101 -3.66 -10.97 7.26
N ASP A 102 -2.68 -10.13 7.53
CA ASP A 102 -1.34 -10.20 6.96
C ASP A 102 -0.31 -10.73 7.96
N GLN A 103 -0.75 -11.02 9.18
CA GLN A 103 0.06 -11.62 10.22
C GLN A 103 -0.73 -12.76 10.87
N ASN A 104 -0.29 -13.99 10.62
CA ASN A 104 -1.00 -15.18 11.07
C ASN A 104 -0.83 -15.36 12.58
N PRO A 105 -1.91 -15.31 13.39
CA PRO A 105 -1.80 -15.32 14.83
C PRO A 105 -1.39 -16.69 15.40
N PHE A 106 -1.45 -17.77 14.63
CA PHE A 106 -0.94 -19.08 15.05
C PHE A 106 0.58 -19.12 15.09
N HIS A 107 1.25 -18.40 14.17
CA HIS A 107 2.70 -18.42 14.01
C HIS A 107 3.37 -17.15 14.55
N LYS A 108 2.68 -16.01 14.47
CA LYS A 108 3.16 -14.67 14.84
C LYS A 108 2.11 -13.99 15.74
N PRO A 109 2.04 -14.31 17.05
CA PRO A 109 1.02 -13.76 17.95
C PRO A 109 1.31 -12.33 18.42
N GLY A 110 2.58 -11.94 18.55
CA GLY A 110 3.01 -10.61 19.01
C GLY A 110 2.94 -9.55 17.92
N LEU A 111 3.24 -8.29 18.24
CA LEU A 111 3.29 -7.22 17.24
C LEU A 111 4.55 -7.33 16.36
N GLU A 112 4.39 -7.67 15.07
CA GLU A 112 5.51 -7.71 14.12
C GLU A 112 5.70 -6.38 13.41
N THR A 113 4.61 -5.87 12.84
CA THR A 113 4.57 -4.66 12.01
C THR A 113 3.34 -3.82 12.32
N VAL A 114 3.49 -2.51 12.16
CA VAL A 114 2.38 -1.58 12.00
C VAL A 114 2.39 -1.21 10.53
N GLN A 115 1.38 -1.66 9.79
CA GLN A 115 1.21 -1.30 8.40
C GLN A 115 0.68 0.12 8.28
N GLY A 116 0.89 0.69 7.10
CA GLY A 116 0.40 2.02 6.79
C GLY A 116 0.15 2.24 5.32
N MET A 117 -0.61 3.30 5.07
CA MET A 117 -0.93 3.76 3.73
C MET A 117 -1.12 5.27 3.74
N VAL A 118 -0.64 5.90 2.66
CA VAL A 118 -0.83 7.33 2.42
C VAL A 118 -1.71 7.51 1.17
N PRO A 119 -3.01 7.83 1.34
CA PRO A 119 -3.85 8.26 0.23
C PRO A 119 -3.38 9.61 -0.31
N LEU A 120 -3.23 9.73 -1.62
CA LEU A 120 -2.96 10.99 -2.32
C LEU A 120 -4.21 11.57 -2.99
N LEU A 121 -5.33 10.88 -2.83
CA LEU A 121 -6.69 11.29 -3.22
C LEU A 121 -7.65 11.03 -2.06
N PRO A 122 -8.78 11.74 -1.96
CA PRO A 122 -9.71 11.57 -0.86
C PRO A 122 -10.28 10.15 -0.79
N VAL A 123 -10.30 9.59 0.43
CA VAL A 123 -10.99 8.34 0.75
C VAL A 123 -12.37 8.69 1.29
N SER A 124 -13.39 8.34 0.51
CA SER A 124 -14.80 8.64 0.79
C SER A 124 -15.66 7.39 0.64
N MET A 125 -16.92 7.46 1.04
CA MET A 125 -17.89 6.39 0.76
C MET A 125 -18.04 6.12 -0.76
N ALA A 126 -17.77 7.12 -1.61
CA ALA A 126 -17.85 6.98 -3.06
C ALA A 126 -16.58 6.32 -3.66
N SER A 127 -15.39 6.73 -3.22
CA SER A 127 -14.11 6.21 -3.74
C SER A 127 -13.67 4.90 -3.07
N GLY A 128 -14.10 4.63 -1.84
CA GLY A 128 -13.63 3.48 -1.08
C GLY A 128 -12.14 3.57 -0.72
N GLY A 129 -11.64 2.54 -0.04
CA GLY A 129 -10.31 2.59 0.58
C GLY A 129 -10.07 1.40 1.50
N LEU A 130 -9.43 1.63 2.64
CA LEU A 130 -9.16 0.61 3.66
C LEU A 130 -10.35 0.48 4.62
N LYS A 131 -10.85 -0.74 4.77
CA LYS A 131 -11.71 -1.12 5.88
C LYS A 131 -10.93 -1.90 6.93
N VAL A 132 -11.30 -1.71 8.19
CA VAL A 132 -10.75 -2.44 9.33
C VAL A 132 -11.87 -2.91 10.25
N ILE A 133 -11.65 -4.02 10.94
CA ILE A 133 -12.47 -4.40 12.10
C ILE A 133 -11.80 -3.86 13.37
N PRO A 134 -12.38 -2.87 14.05
CA PRO A 134 -11.80 -2.31 15.26
C PRO A 134 -11.55 -3.38 16.34
N ARG A 135 -10.45 -3.24 17.08
CA ARG A 135 -10.05 -4.15 18.19
C ARG A 135 -9.80 -5.61 17.81
N SER A 136 -9.88 -5.94 16.53
CA SER A 136 -9.64 -7.30 16.05
C SER A 136 -8.19 -7.76 16.22
N HIS A 137 -7.23 -6.88 16.55
CA HIS A 137 -5.83 -7.25 16.87
C HIS A 137 -5.62 -7.75 18.30
N THR A 138 -6.60 -7.57 19.20
CA THR A 138 -6.45 -7.91 20.62
C THR A 138 -6.29 -9.42 20.84
N GLU A 139 -5.63 -9.82 21.93
CA GLU A 139 -5.41 -11.24 22.26
C GLU A 139 -6.72 -12.03 22.36
N ALA A 140 -7.76 -11.43 22.96
CA ALA A 140 -9.09 -12.04 23.03
C ALA A 140 -9.69 -12.28 21.64
N ALA A 141 -9.66 -11.27 20.76
CA ALA A 141 -10.14 -11.40 19.39
C ALA A 141 -9.30 -12.39 18.57
N LYS A 142 -7.98 -12.50 18.82
CA LYS A 142 -7.14 -13.55 18.19
C LYS A 142 -7.52 -14.94 18.67
N ALA A 143 -7.85 -15.12 19.96
CA ALA A 143 -8.29 -16.41 20.48
C ALA A 143 -9.59 -16.87 19.81
N GLU A 144 -10.60 -15.99 19.75
CA GLU A 144 -11.87 -16.25 19.05
C GLU A 144 -11.64 -16.60 17.58
N LEU A 145 -10.79 -15.82 16.87
CA LEU A 145 -10.48 -16.07 15.46
C LEU A 145 -9.80 -17.42 15.23
N LYS A 146 -8.93 -17.88 16.15
CA LYS A 146 -8.29 -19.19 16.05
C LYS A 146 -9.29 -20.34 16.23
N GLU A 147 -10.29 -20.15 17.10
CA GLU A 147 -11.36 -21.13 17.30
C GLU A 147 -12.30 -21.19 16.09
N GLU A 148 -12.63 -20.04 15.50
CA GLU A 148 -13.50 -19.94 14.33
C GLU A 148 -12.81 -20.46 13.04
N PHE A 149 -11.52 -20.16 12.89
CA PHE A 149 -10.74 -20.49 11.68
C PHE A 149 -9.51 -21.36 12.00
N PRO A 150 -9.67 -22.60 12.52
CA PRO A 150 -8.55 -23.46 12.92
C PRO A 150 -7.66 -23.88 11.73
N HIS A 151 -8.20 -23.84 10.50
CA HIS A 151 -7.45 -24.15 9.29
C HIS A 151 -6.31 -23.15 9.01
N LEU A 152 -6.37 -21.93 9.56
CA LEU A 152 -5.29 -20.95 9.40
C LEU A 152 -3.99 -21.39 10.07
N ALA A 153 -4.03 -22.37 10.98
CA ALA A 153 -2.85 -22.98 11.57
C ALA A 153 -1.92 -23.66 10.54
N SER A 154 -2.43 -24.02 9.36
CA SER A 154 -1.62 -24.57 8.26
C SER A 154 -1.36 -23.56 7.13
N CYS A 155 -1.81 -22.30 7.29
CA CYS A 155 -1.61 -21.23 6.33
C CYS A 155 -0.34 -20.41 6.64
N GLY A 156 0.12 -19.67 5.63
CA GLY A 156 1.15 -18.63 5.81
C GLY A 156 0.59 -17.37 6.48
N ASP A 157 1.29 -16.26 6.33
CA ASP A 157 0.91 -14.97 6.92
C ASP A 157 -0.36 -14.37 6.33
N TRP A 158 -0.62 -14.63 5.04
CA TRP A 158 -1.85 -14.24 4.36
C TRP A 158 -3.03 -15.13 4.80
N CYS A 159 -3.97 -14.57 5.55
CA CYS A 159 -5.12 -15.26 6.13
C CYS A 159 -6.45 -14.64 5.64
N PRO A 160 -6.97 -15.04 4.47
CA PRO A 160 -8.24 -14.54 3.96
C PRO A 160 -9.42 -15.14 4.74
N LEU A 161 -10.38 -14.31 5.17
CA LEU A 161 -11.54 -14.76 5.95
C LEU A 161 -12.75 -15.14 5.09
N MET A 162 -12.78 -14.69 3.82
CA MET A 162 -13.84 -15.00 2.85
C MET A 162 -15.27 -14.67 3.34
N SER A 163 -15.40 -13.78 4.31
CA SER A 163 -16.64 -13.26 4.86
C SER A 163 -16.56 -11.73 5.00
N ASP A 164 -17.70 -11.06 4.82
CA ASP A 164 -17.82 -9.64 5.21
C ASP A 164 -18.22 -9.57 6.68
N HIS A 165 -17.92 -8.45 7.34
CA HIS A 165 -18.18 -8.29 8.75
C HIS A 165 -18.86 -6.94 9.01
N GLU A 166 -20.04 -6.95 9.64
CA GLU A 166 -20.84 -5.73 9.84
C GLU A 166 -20.11 -4.65 10.66
N SER A 167 -19.17 -5.07 11.52
CA SER A 167 -18.34 -4.15 12.30
C SER A 167 -17.14 -3.58 11.54
N ALA A 168 -16.94 -3.94 10.26
CA ALA A 168 -15.88 -3.39 9.44
C ALA A 168 -16.19 -1.94 9.05
N ILE A 169 -15.31 -1.03 9.48
CA ILE A 169 -15.45 0.42 9.23
C ILE A 169 -14.51 0.87 8.13
N LEU A 170 -15.01 1.72 7.22
CA LEU A 170 -14.16 2.39 6.22
C LEU A 170 -13.43 3.55 6.90
N LEU A 171 -12.11 3.60 6.74
CA LEU A 171 -11.30 4.70 7.23
C LEU A 171 -11.30 5.82 6.19
N LEU A 172 -12.08 6.88 6.46
CA LEU A 172 -12.07 8.11 5.66
C LEU A 172 -10.75 8.86 5.89
N ALA A 173 -10.24 9.49 4.83
CA ALA A 173 -8.95 10.17 4.87
C ALA A 173 -8.87 11.24 3.78
N GLU A 174 -8.18 12.33 4.10
CA GLU A 174 -7.84 13.38 3.15
C GLU A 174 -6.49 13.09 2.45
N PRO A 175 -6.23 13.69 1.27
CA PRO A 175 -4.94 13.55 0.60
C PRO A 175 -3.77 13.94 1.53
N GLY A 176 -2.84 13.00 1.71
CA GLY A 176 -1.64 13.17 2.54
C GLY A 176 -1.77 12.69 3.97
N ASP A 177 -2.95 12.26 4.41
CA ASP A 177 -3.09 11.60 5.71
C ASP A 177 -2.31 10.28 5.72
N LEU A 178 -1.82 9.90 6.90
CA LEU A 178 -1.22 8.60 7.14
C LEU A 178 -2.21 7.74 7.94
N ILE A 179 -2.65 6.64 7.33
CA ILE A 179 -3.45 5.62 8.01
C ILE A 179 -2.49 4.55 8.52
N LEU A 180 -2.59 4.19 9.81
CA LEU A 180 -1.77 3.14 10.46
C LEU A 180 -2.65 2.07 11.10
N TRP A 181 -2.24 0.81 11.03
CA TRP A 181 -2.88 -0.29 11.74
C TRP A 181 -1.89 -1.39 12.12
N ASP A 182 -2.14 -2.04 13.26
CA ASP A 182 -1.45 -3.27 13.66
C ASP A 182 -1.75 -4.37 12.65
N SER A 183 -0.73 -5.07 12.14
CA SER A 183 -0.88 -6.13 11.11
C SER A 183 -1.76 -7.30 11.53
N ARG A 184 -2.04 -7.46 12.83
CA ARG A 184 -3.00 -8.44 13.37
C ARG A 184 -4.44 -7.96 13.24
N THR A 185 -4.67 -6.69 12.92
CA THR A 185 -6.02 -6.13 12.69
C THR A 185 -6.57 -6.74 11.42
N ILE A 186 -7.78 -7.28 11.48
CA ILE A 186 -8.51 -7.74 10.29
C ILE A 186 -8.82 -6.51 9.43
N HIS A 187 -8.41 -6.55 8.18
CA HIS A 187 -8.55 -5.41 7.27
C HIS A 187 -8.76 -5.89 5.83
N GLY A 188 -9.11 -4.96 4.95
CA GLY A 188 -9.26 -5.23 3.53
C GLY A 188 -9.75 -4.03 2.74
N GLY A 189 -9.61 -4.10 1.43
CA GLY A 189 -10.11 -3.09 0.51
C GLY A 189 -11.63 -3.04 0.46
N HIS A 190 -12.17 -1.84 0.33
CA HIS A 190 -13.58 -1.58 0.08
C HIS A 190 -13.74 -0.75 -1.19
N VAL A 191 -14.57 -1.23 -2.11
CA VAL A 191 -14.99 -0.46 -3.28
C VAL A 191 -16.19 0.38 -2.90
N GLY A 192 -16.09 1.69 -3.08
CA GLY A 192 -17.17 2.63 -2.75
C GLY A 192 -18.35 2.58 -3.72
N SER A 193 -19.35 3.42 -3.49
CA SER A 193 -20.54 3.50 -4.36
C SER A 193 -20.25 4.04 -5.77
N GLY A 194 -19.09 4.67 -5.95
CA GLY A 194 -18.80 5.53 -7.08
C GLY A 194 -19.54 6.86 -7.02
N PHE A 195 -19.18 7.77 -7.90
CA PHE A 195 -19.87 9.05 -8.07
C PHE A 195 -20.95 8.93 -9.15
N SER A 196 -22.10 9.56 -8.93
CA SER A 196 -23.20 9.55 -9.91
C SER A 196 -22.92 10.36 -11.18
N ARG A 197 -21.82 11.14 -11.18
CA ARG A 197 -21.49 12.07 -12.26
C ARG A 197 -20.22 11.63 -12.98
N CYS A 198 -20.29 11.61 -14.31
CA CYS A 198 -19.11 11.60 -15.16
C CYS A 198 -18.49 13.01 -15.20
N PRO A 199 -17.15 13.15 -15.23
CA PRO A 199 -16.50 14.44 -15.39
C PRO A 199 -17.03 15.18 -16.62
N GLY A 200 -17.14 16.50 -16.52
CA GLY A 200 -17.49 17.34 -17.67
C GLY A 200 -16.39 17.32 -18.74
N PRO A 201 -16.67 17.78 -19.98
CA PRO A 201 -15.69 17.79 -21.07
C PRO A 201 -14.40 18.57 -20.76
N GLU A 202 -14.47 19.55 -19.84
CA GLU A 202 -13.37 20.41 -19.42
C GLU A 202 -12.66 19.93 -18.15
N GLU A 203 -13.16 18.86 -17.51
CA GLU A 203 -12.56 18.31 -16.29
C GLU A 203 -11.57 17.22 -16.67
N SER A 204 -10.30 17.42 -16.31
CA SER A 204 -9.32 16.34 -16.41
C SER A 204 -9.77 15.18 -15.51
N PRO A 205 -9.91 13.97 -16.05
CA PRO A 205 -10.29 12.80 -15.27
C PRO A 205 -9.19 12.52 -14.25
N GLU A 206 -9.59 12.29 -13.00
CA GLU A 206 -8.69 11.87 -11.93
C GLU A 206 -8.86 10.36 -11.69
N LEU A 207 -7.84 9.72 -11.11
CA LEU A 207 -7.99 8.37 -10.60
C LEU A 207 -9.05 8.34 -9.48
N ALA A 208 -9.70 7.19 -9.28
CA ALA A 208 -10.53 7.00 -8.10
C ALA A 208 -9.71 6.85 -6.83
N ARG A 209 -8.50 6.28 -6.96
CA ARG A 209 -7.59 6.05 -5.85
C ARG A 209 -6.16 6.13 -6.35
N MET A 210 -5.32 6.80 -5.57
CA MET A 210 -3.87 6.78 -5.66
C MET A 210 -3.37 6.74 -4.22
N SER A 211 -2.70 5.66 -3.83
CA SER A 211 -2.18 5.52 -2.48
C SER A 211 -0.84 4.80 -2.52
N VAL A 212 0.08 5.17 -1.63
CA VAL A 212 1.35 4.45 -1.45
C VAL A 212 1.26 3.69 -0.13
N THR A 213 1.49 2.38 -0.16
CA THR A 213 1.62 1.59 1.08
C THR A 213 3.00 1.83 1.68
N VAL A 214 3.02 1.97 3.00
CA VAL A 214 4.22 2.31 3.77
C VAL A 214 4.14 1.59 5.11
N CYS A 215 5.06 0.69 5.35
CA CYS A 215 5.31 0.12 6.68
C CYS A 215 6.77 0.39 7.03
N MET A 216 7.05 0.83 8.24
CA MET A 216 8.43 0.97 8.71
C MET A 216 8.64 0.18 9.99
N VAL A 217 9.86 -0.31 10.17
CA VAL A 217 10.30 -1.01 11.39
C VAL A 217 11.73 -0.58 11.74
N PRO A 218 12.19 -0.79 12.99
CA PRO A 218 13.58 -0.56 13.35
C PRO A 218 14.52 -1.32 12.42
N ARG A 219 15.57 -0.64 11.96
CA ARG A 219 16.66 -1.26 11.17
C ARG A 219 17.25 -2.48 11.89
N SER A 220 17.32 -2.44 13.21
CA SER A 220 17.81 -3.53 14.07
C SER A 220 16.97 -4.81 14.00
N LYS A 221 15.73 -4.78 13.48
CA LYS A 221 14.94 -5.99 13.22
C LYS A 221 15.45 -6.80 12.02
N ALA A 222 16.18 -6.18 11.09
CA ALA A 222 16.68 -6.83 9.88
C ALA A 222 18.11 -7.33 10.05
N THR A 223 18.42 -8.52 9.51
CA THR A 223 19.80 -9.00 9.44
C THR A 223 20.58 -8.24 8.36
N PRO A 224 21.93 -8.22 8.40
CA PRO A 224 22.75 -7.62 7.34
C PRO A 224 22.43 -8.18 5.95
N GLU A 225 22.10 -9.47 5.84
CA GLU A 225 21.73 -10.13 4.59
C GLU A 225 20.41 -9.60 4.04
N VAL A 226 19.42 -9.34 4.91
CA VAL A 226 18.15 -8.73 4.51
C VAL A 226 18.36 -7.30 4.02
N LEU A 227 19.17 -6.51 4.72
CA LEU A 227 19.49 -5.13 4.33
C LEU A 227 20.19 -5.09 2.96
N GLU A 228 21.15 -5.99 2.73
CA GLU A 228 21.82 -6.09 1.43
C GLU A 228 20.86 -6.57 0.33
N ALA A 229 20.02 -7.57 0.61
CA ALA A 229 19.02 -8.05 -0.34
C ALA A 229 18.05 -6.94 -0.76
N ARG A 230 17.63 -6.08 0.17
CA ARG A 230 16.76 -4.94 -0.08
C ARG A 230 17.44 -3.87 -0.93
N ARG A 231 18.69 -3.53 -0.62
CA ARG A 231 19.51 -2.61 -1.41
C ARG A 231 19.70 -3.12 -2.85
N GLN A 232 20.05 -4.39 -3.03
CA GLN A 232 20.14 -5.02 -4.34
C GLN A 232 18.77 -5.08 -5.04
N GLY A 233 17.72 -5.32 -4.26
CA GLY A 233 16.35 -5.32 -4.74
C GLY A 233 15.95 -3.98 -5.34
N PHE A 234 16.22 -2.87 -4.67
CA PHE A 234 16.04 -1.53 -5.21
C PHE A 234 16.78 -1.35 -6.55
N LEU A 235 18.09 -1.67 -6.59
CA LEU A 235 18.91 -1.55 -7.81
C LEU A 235 18.33 -2.35 -8.99
N MET A 236 17.71 -3.50 -8.70
CA MET A 236 17.11 -4.39 -9.69
C MET A 236 15.62 -4.11 -9.97
N GLY A 237 15.01 -3.11 -9.32
CA GLY A 237 13.57 -2.84 -9.44
C GLY A 237 12.67 -3.91 -8.78
N LYS A 238 13.22 -4.76 -7.91
CA LYS A 238 12.45 -5.79 -7.20
C LYS A 238 11.57 -5.17 -6.12
N ILE A 239 10.40 -5.76 -5.94
CA ILE A 239 9.50 -5.48 -4.82
C ILE A 239 9.69 -6.48 -3.68
N PHE A 240 9.22 -6.10 -2.50
CA PHE A 240 9.22 -6.89 -1.26
C PHE A 240 7.82 -6.91 -0.67
N ASN A 241 7.63 -7.60 0.46
CA ASN A 241 6.37 -7.57 1.19
C ASN A 241 6.25 -6.32 2.08
N HIS A 242 5.17 -6.23 2.86
CA HIS A 242 4.96 -5.13 3.81
C HIS A 242 5.92 -5.19 5.01
N SER A 243 6.55 -6.34 5.30
CA SER A 243 7.45 -6.56 6.44
C SER A 243 8.89 -6.20 6.08
N PRO A 244 9.38 -5.00 6.42
CA PRO A 244 10.63 -4.51 5.84
C PRO A 244 11.86 -5.31 6.30
N HIS A 245 11.75 -6.00 7.44
CA HIS A 245 12.81 -6.81 8.02
C HIS A 245 12.86 -8.25 7.48
N GLU A 246 12.01 -8.59 6.51
CA GLU A 246 12.02 -9.87 5.82
C GLU A 246 12.48 -9.68 4.37
N ALA A 247 13.33 -10.56 3.85
CA ALA A 247 13.77 -10.53 2.45
C ALA A 247 12.78 -11.19 1.47
N GLY A 248 11.61 -11.61 1.96
CA GLY A 248 10.60 -12.30 1.16
C GLY A 248 9.85 -11.38 0.20
N THR A 249 9.54 -11.89 -0.99
CA THR A 249 8.45 -11.35 -1.81
C THR A 249 7.12 -11.82 -1.21
N SER A 250 6.06 -11.00 -1.23
CA SER A 250 4.77 -11.40 -0.63
C SER A 250 4.33 -12.78 -1.12
N SER A 251 3.87 -13.65 -0.21
CA SER A 251 3.23 -14.92 -0.57
C SER A 251 1.80 -14.75 -1.11
N GLY A 252 1.30 -13.52 -1.16
CA GLY A 252 -0.05 -13.15 -1.60
C GLY A 252 -0.11 -12.67 -3.06
N THR A 253 -0.73 -11.50 -3.28
CA THR A 253 -1.15 -11.01 -4.60
C THR A 253 -0.07 -10.33 -5.42
N LEU A 254 1.10 -10.01 -4.84
CA LEU A 254 2.14 -9.27 -5.55
C LEU A 254 3.01 -10.19 -6.41
N ARG A 255 3.17 -9.83 -7.68
CA ARG A 255 4.19 -10.39 -8.58
C ARG A 255 5.13 -9.27 -9.00
N SER A 256 6.44 -9.51 -8.92
CA SER A 256 7.45 -8.54 -9.36
C SER A 256 7.35 -8.33 -10.87
N MET A 257 7.07 -7.10 -11.30
CA MET A 257 6.88 -6.78 -12.72
C MET A 257 7.81 -5.70 -13.27
N SER A 258 8.60 -5.02 -12.43
CA SER A 258 9.56 -4.03 -12.94
C SER A 258 10.84 -4.72 -13.42
N ALA A 259 11.22 -4.41 -14.66
CA ALA A 259 12.51 -4.76 -15.25
C ALA A 259 13.49 -3.57 -15.27
N ARG A 260 13.07 -2.43 -14.71
CA ARG A 260 13.87 -1.20 -14.66
C ARG A 260 14.99 -1.36 -13.65
N ARG A 261 16.20 -0.94 -14.04
CA ARG A 261 17.32 -0.80 -13.11
C ARG A 261 17.31 0.59 -12.52
N HIS A 262 17.59 0.67 -11.23
CA HIS A 262 17.69 1.92 -10.48
C HIS A 262 19.13 2.12 -10.03
N ARG A 263 19.48 3.36 -9.71
CA ARG A 263 20.79 3.70 -9.15
C ARG A 263 20.61 4.40 -7.82
N LEU A 264 21.55 4.20 -6.91
CA LEU A 264 21.43 4.77 -5.56
C LEU A 264 21.52 6.30 -5.59
N GLU A 265 22.20 6.86 -6.59
CA GLU A 265 22.29 8.30 -6.81
C GLU A 265 20.94 8.92 -7.19
N ASP A 266 19.97 8.10 -7.62
CA ASP A 266 18.60 8.55 -7.88
C ASP A 266 17.82 8.78 -6.55
N LEU A 267 18.36 8.31 -5.41
CA LEU A 267 17.80 8.52 -4.07
C LEU A 267 18.60 9.58 -3.29
N THR A 268 17.87 10.45 -2.60
CA THR A 268 18.45 11.34 -1.58
C THR A 268 19.03 10.53 -0.41
N MET A 269 19.92 11.13 0.38
CA MET A 269 20.47 10.47 1.58
C MET A 269 19.39 10.01 2.57
N ALA A 270 18.32 10.80 2.73
CA ALA A 270 17.19 10.42 3.58
C ALA A 270 16.46 9.19 3.03
N GLN A 271 16.26 9.08 1.71
CA GLN A 271 15.67 7.90 1.08
C GLN A 271 16.59 6.68 1.19
N GLN A 272 17.90 6.86 0.95
CA GLN A 272 18.87 5.76 1.09
C GLN A 272 18.92 5.22 2.52
N SER A 273 18.70 6.06 3.54
CA SER A 273 18.64 5.63 4.94
C SER A 273 17.44 4.73 5.28
N LEU A 274 16.45 4.60 4.38
CA LEU A 274 15.29 3.72 4.54
C LEU A 274 15.45 2.35 3.87
N LEU A 275 16.54 2.14 3.11
CA LEU A 275 16.86 0.85 2.49
C LEU A 275 17.20 -0.22 3.52
#